data_AF-A0A1Z9GAA7-F1
#
_entry.id   AF-A0A1Z9GAA7-F1
#
_cell.length_a   1.000
_cell.length_b   1.000
_cell.length_c   1.000
_cell.angle_alpha   90.00
_cell.angle_beta   90.00
_cell.angle_gamma   90.00
#
_symmetry.space_group_name_H-M   'P 1'
#
loop_
_entity.id
_entity.type
_entity.pdbx_description
1 polymer ?
#
loop_
_entity_poly.entity_id
_entity_poly.type
_entity_poly.pdbx_seq_one_letter_code
_entity_poly.pdbx_strand_id
1 'polypeptide(L)' 'MTQMVLTAAGFLNLSFIVDIYMSVMKRWSDRREAKRTIKELSKLTDRDLKDLGISRGEIYSIAYGTNENLRGWV' A
#
# COMPACT_ATOMS: atom_id res chain seq x y z
N MET A 1 6.44 -42.88 -5.55
CA MET A 1 7.41 -41.77 -5.52
C MET A 1 7.03 -40.59 -6.43
N THR A 2 6.36 -40.81 -7.57
CA THR A 2 5.96 -39.72 -8.49
C THR A 2 4.72 -38.93 -8.03
N GLN A 3 3.80 -39.59 -7.33
CA GLN A 3 2.58 -38.94 -6.83
C GLN A 3 2.85 -37.83 -5.81
N MET A 4 3.80 -38.04 -4.88
CA MET A 4 4.18 -37.05 -3.87
C MET A 4 4.87 -35.82 -4.48
N VAL A 5 5.70 -36.02 -5.50
CA VAL A 5 6.38 -34.92 -6.20
C VAL A 5 5.38 -34.07 -6.99
N LEU A 6 4.39 -34.68 -7.65
CA LEU A 6 3.33 -33.95 -8.36
C LEU A 6 2.37 -33.23 -7.41
N THR A 7 2.02 -33.82 -6.26
CA THR A 7 1.20 -33.11 -5.26
C THR A 7 1.98 -31.96 -4.63
N ALA A 8 3.22 -32.20 -4.18
CA ALA A 8 4.06 -31.16 -3.59
C ALA A 8 4.36 -30.02 -4.57
N ALA A 9 4.65 -30.32 -5.85
CA ALA A 9 4.86 -29.33 -6.88
C ALA A 9 3.58 -28.52 -7.21
N GLY A 10 2.40 -29.13 -7.12
CA GLY A 10 1.11 -28.46 -7.28
C GLY A 10 0.85 -27.45 -6.15
N PHE A 11 1.10 -27.84 -4.89
CA PHE A 11 0.98 -26.94 -3.74
C PHE A 11 1.99 -25.78 -3.78
N LEU A 12 3.26 -26.07 -4.11
CA LEU A 12 4.32 -25.04 -4.16
C LEU A 12 4.15 -24.05 -5.32
N ASN A 13 3.70 -24.48 -6.49
CA ASN A 13 3.50 -23.58 -7.64
C ASN A 13 2.28 -22.68 -7.48
N LEU A 14 1.19 -23.18 -6.92
CA LEU A 14 -0.06 -22.42 -6.81
C LEU A 14 0.06 -21.32 -5.74
N SER A 15 0.65 -21.64 -4.58
CA SER A 15 0.85 -20.66 -3.51
C SER A 15 1.68 -19.45 -3.96
N PHE A 16 2.79 -19.68 -4.67
CA PHE A 16 3.66 -18.59 -5.16
C PHE A 16 2.92 -17.61 -6.09
N ILE A 17 2.10 -18.12 -7.01
CA ILE A 17 1.34 -17.28 -7.94
C ILE A 17 0.26 -16.47 -7.21
N VAL A 18 -0.43 -17.10 -6.26
CA VAL A 18 -1.45 -16.43 -5.43
C VAL A 18 -0.83 -15.32 -4.59
N ASP A 19 0.33 -15.55 -3.98
CA ASP A 19 1.03 -14.56 -3.16
C ASP A 19 1.48 -13.34 -3.98
N ILE A 20 1.99 -13.56 -5.20
CA ILE A 20 2.34 -12.47 -6.11
C ILE A 20 1.09 -11.68 -6.52
N TYR A 21 0.02 -12.39 -6.89
CA TYR A 21 -1.22 -11.74 -7.29
C TYR A 21 -1.82 -10.89 -6.16
N MET A 22 -1.88 -11.44 -4.96
CA MET A 22 -2.43 -10.77 -3.79
C MET A 22 -1.57 -9.57 -3.36
N SER A 23 -0.25 -9.70 -3.40
CA SER A 23 0.67 -8.60 -3.07
C SER A 23 0.62 -7.46 -4.08
N VAL A 24 0.50 -7.76 -5.38
CA VAL A 24 0.30 -6.75 -6.42
C VAL A 24 -1.05 -6.07 -6.25
N MET A 25 -2.13 -6.82 -6.06
CA MET A 25 -3.47 -6.26 -5.88
C MET A 25 -3.53 -5.34 -4.64
N LYS A 26 -2.92 -5.75 -3.53
CA LYS A 26 -2.83 -4.93 -2.31
C LYS A 26 -2.13 -3.60 -2.58
N ARG A 27 -0.94 -3.63 -3.19
CA ARG A 27 -0.19 -2.40 -3.55
C ARG A 27 -0.99 -1.46 -4.46
N TRP A 28 -1.78 -2.02 -5.38
CA TRP A 28 -2.63 -1.23 -6.27
C TRP A 28 -3.80 -0.57 -5.52
N SER A 29 -4.41 -1.31 -4.60
CA SER A 29 -5.46 -0.78 -3.72
C SER A 29 -4.93 0.37 -2.87
N ASP A 30 -3.80 0.16 -2.20
CA ASP A 30 -3.15 1.16 -1.33
C ASP A 30 -2.81 2.43 -2.12
N ARG A 31 -2.26 2.29 -3.34
CA ARG A 31 -1.94 3.44 -4.19
C ARG A 31 -3.18 4.20 -4.66
N ARG A 32 -4.28 3.49 -4.91
CA ARG A 32 -5.56 4.12 -5.31
C ARG A 32 -6.17 4.87 -4.14
N GLU A 33 -6.12 4.31 -2.96
CA GLU A 33 -6.56 4.95 -1.72
C GLU A 33 -5.74 6.20 -1.41
N ALA A 34 -4.40 6.12 -1.45
CA ALA A 34 -3.51 7.26 -1.28
C ALA A 34 -3.85 8.40 -2.25
N LYS A 35 -4.05 8.10 -3.54
CA LYS A 35 -4.46 9.11 -4.53
C LYS A 35 -5.82 9.73 -4.22
N ARG A 36 -6.77 8.94 -3.71
CA ARG A 36 -8.08 9.44 -3.29
C ARG A 36 -7.94 10.40 -2.11
N THR A 37 -7.16 10.01 -1.09
CA THR A 37 -6.88 10.85 0.07
C THR A 37 -6.23 12.18 -0.33
N ILE A 38 -5.21 12.14 -1.20
CA ILE A 38 -4.59 13.37 -1.74
C ILE A 38 -5.64 14.24 -2.43
N LYS A 39 -6.49 13.65 -3.28
CA LYS A 39 -7.52 14.40 -4.01
C LYS A 39 -8.54 15.04 -3.08
N GLU A 40 -9.00 14.34 -2.04
CA GLU A 40 -9.97 14.89 -1.10
C GLU A 40 -9.34 15.97 -0.20
N LEU A 41 -8.15 15.72 0.38
CA LEU A 41 -7.43 16.72 1.18
C LEU A 41 -7.01 17.95 0.36
N SER A 42 -6.70 17.77 -0.92
CA SER A 42 -6.33 18.89 -1.79
C SER A 42 -7.50 19.81 -2.11
N LYS A 43 -8.75 19.33 -2.07
CA LYS A 43 -9.95 20.16 -2.28
C LYS A 43 -10.28 21.06 -1.09
N LEU A 44 -9.86 20.68 0.11
CA LEU A 44 -10.10 21.45 1.32
C LEU A 44 -9.34 22.78 1.28
N THR A 45 -9.86 23.80 1.97
CA THR A 45 -9.16 25.09 2.09
C THR A 45 -8.05 25.01 3.13
N ASP A 46 -7.13 25.98 3.13
CA ASP A 46 -6.03 26.00 4.10
C ASP A 46 -6.53 26.16 5.54
N ARG A 47 -7.70 26.76 5.75
CA ARG A 47 -8.35 26.84 7.06
C ARG A 47 -8.85 25.47 7.51
N ASP A 48 -9.57 24.77 6.64
CA ASP A 48 -10.10 23.44 6.95
C ASP A 48 -8.97 22.44 7.24
N LEU A 49 -7.88 22.50 6.48
CA LEU A 49 -6.68 21.70 6.74
C LEU A 49 -6.04 22.05 8.09
N LYS A 50 -5.97 23.34 8.42
CA LYS A 50 -5.45 23.81 9.70
C LYS A 50 -6.32 23.39 10.89
N ASP A 51 -7.64 23.34 10.71
CA ASP A 51 -8.57 22.87 11.75
C ASP A 51 -8.39 21.36 12.02
N LEU A 52 -7.98 20.59 11.00
CA LEU A 52 -7.55 19.20 11.15
C LEU A 52 -6.12 19.05 11.69
N GLY A 53 -5.39 20.15 11.84
CA GLY A 53 -3.98 20.16 12.25
C GLY A 53 -3.02 19.64 11.18
N ILE A 54 -3.40 19.69 9.90
CA ILE A 54 -2.62 19.18 8.77
C ILE A 54 -2.10 20.36 7.93
N SER A 55 -0.83 20.36 7.56
CA SER A 55 -0.29 21.29 6.56
C SER A 55 -0.36 20.71 5.14
N ARG A 56 -0.38 21.59 4.12
CA ARG A 56 -0.38 21.18 2.69
C ARG A 56 0.77 20.24 2.34
N GLY A 57 1.94 20.43 2.97
CA GLY A 57 3.12 19.59 2.74
C GLY A 57 2.96 18.17 3.29
N GLU A 58 2.16 17.99 4.34
CA GLU A 58 1.95 16.70 5.00
C GLU A 58 0.91 15.82 4.31
N ILE A 59 0.11 16.36 3.38
CA ILE A 59 -0.91 15.59 2.65
C ILE A 59 -0.28 14.36 1.97
N TYR A 60 0.91 14.51 1.38
CA TYR A 60 1.60 13.40 0.74
C TYR A 60 2.13 12.35 1.74
N SER A 61 2.70 12.78 2.87
CA SER A 61 3.20 11.85 3.89
C SER A 61 2.07 11.11 4.60
N ILE A 62 0.92 11.76 4.81
CA ILE A 62 -0.29 11.14 5.38
C ILE A 62 -0.88 10.13 4.39
N ALA A 63 -0.98 10.48 3.10
CA ALA A 63 -1.61 9.61 2.11
C ALA A 63 -0.82 8.34 1.79
N TYR A 64 0.51 8.40 1.77
CA TYR A 64 1.37 7.25 1.48
C TYR A 64 1.81 6.49 2.74
N GLY A 65 1.53 7.03 3.93
CA GLY A 65 2.06 6.56 5.19
C GLY A 65 3.56 6.89 5.34
N THR A 66 3.99 7.20 6.56
CA THR A 66 5.42 7.22 6.87
C THR A 66 5.93 5.79 6.83
N ASN A 67 6.87 5.51 5.92
CA ASN A 67 7.54 4.23 5.91
C ASN A 67 8.49 4.17 7.12
N GLU A 68 8.04 3.53 8.20
CA GLU A 68 8.78 3.46 9.47
C GLU A 68 10.17 2.84 9.30
N ASN A 69 10.33 1.94 8.32
CA ASN A 69 11.62 1.31 8.01
C ASN A 69 12.68 2.29 7.47
N LEU A 70 12.29 3.48 7.01
CA LEU A 70 13.22 4.49 6.47
C LEU A 70 13.62 5.55 7.51
N ARG A 71 13.12 5.49 8.76
CA ARG A 71 13.35 6.52 9.79
C ARG A 71 14.80 6.62 10.33
N GLY A 72 15.70 5.75 9.87
CA GLY A 72 17.11 5.72 10.32
C GLY A 72 18.14 5.45 9.22
N TRP A 73 17.75 5.54 7.95
CA TRP A 73 18.62 5.27 6.78
C TRP A 73 18.74 6.47 5.83
N VAL A 74 18.47 7.68 6.33
CA VAL A 74 18.70 8.95 5.62
C VAL A 74 19.56 9.85 6.48
#